data_AF-A0A2G5WSD6-F1
#
_entry.id   AF-A0A2G5WSD6-F1
#
_cell.length_a   1.000
_cell.length_b   1.000
_cell.length_c   1.000
_cell.angle_alpha   90.00
_cell.angle_beta   90.00
_cell.angle_gamma   90.00
#
_symmetry.space_group_name_H-M   'P 1'
#
loop_
_entity.id
_entity.type
_entity.pdbx_description
1 polymer ?
#
loop_
_entity_poly.entity_id
_entity_poly.type
_entity_poly.pdbx_seq_one_letter_code
_entity_poly.pdbx_strand_id
1 'polypeptide(L)' 'MIKTIERNLLLFRIEVKRIIMYKKAEFLGIAHPSVVKSSQRLDSLLNRVQGIYS' A
#
# COMPACT_ATOMS: atom_id res chain seq x y z
N MET A 1 12.62 17.02 -12.26
CA MET A 1 13.22 15.66 -12.27
C MET A 1 13.08 14.94 -10.93
N ILE A 2 13.40 15.56 -9.78
CA ILE A 2 13.27 14.95 -8.42
C ILE A 2 11.85 14.46 -8.11
N LYS A 3 10.81 15.26 -8.41
CA LYS A 3 9.40 14.90 -8.18
C LYS A 3 8.96 13.58 -8.86
N THR A 4 9.55 13.26 -10.01
CA THR A 4 9.22 12.03 -10.77
C THR A 4 9.81 10.80 -10.11
N ILE A 5 11.03 10.90 -9.57
CA ILE A 5 11.72 9.81 -8.88
C ILE A 5 11.01 9.48 -7.57
N GLU A 6 10.65 10.48 -6.77
CA GLU A 6 9.90 10.30 -5.53
C GLU A 6 8.54 9.64 -5.76
N ARG A 7 7.83 10.06 -6.82
CA ARG A 7 6.57 9.45 -7.22
C ARG A 7 6.75 7.98 -7.63
N ASN A 8 7.78 7.68 -8.42
CA ASN A 8 8.06 6.31 -8.86
C ASN A 8 8.43 5.40 -7.69
N LEU A 9 9.22 5.89 -6.73
CA LEU A 9 9.53 5.17 -5.49
C LEU A 9 8.28 4.90 -4.65
N LEU A 10 7.37 5.88 -4.58
CA LEU A 10 6.11 5.74 -3.85
C LEU A 10 5.19 4.69 -4.50
N LEU A 11 5.07 4.70 -5.84
CA LEU A 11 4.33 3.69 -6.60
C LEU A 11 4.93 2.29 -6.43
N PHE A 12 6.26 2.18 -6.49
CA PHE A 12 6.95 0.91 -6.24
C PHE A 12 6.65 0.38 -4.82
N ARG A 13 6.69 1.26 -3.81
CA ARG A 13 6.38 0.89 -2.42
C ARG A 13 4.93 0.43 -2.24
N ILE A 14 3.99 1.04 -2.95
CA ILE A 14 2.59 0.62 -2.98
C ILE A 14 2.49 -0.79 -3.55
N GLU A 15 3.16 -1.07 -4.66
CA GLU A 15 3.10 -2.36 -5.32
C GLU A 15 3.67 -3.49 -4.45
N VAL A 16 4.84 -3.26 -3.86
CA VAL A 16 5.44 -4.21 -2.91
C VAL A 16 4.51 -4.50 -1.73
N LYS A 17 3.86 -3.47 -1.17
CA LYS A 17 2.92 -3.65 -0.06
C LYS A 17 1.64 -4.36 -0.47
N ARG A 18 1.14 -4.12 -1.68
CA ARG A 18 -0.01 -4.82 -2.27
C ARG A 18 0.27 -6.31 -2.37
N ILE A 19 1.43 -6.69 -2.91
CA ILE A 19 1.86 -8.10 -3.03
C ILE A 19 1.94 -8.75 -1.64
N ILE A 20 2.56 -8.09 -0.67
CA ILE A 20 2.67 -8.62 0.71
C ILE A 20 1.30 -8.80 1.35
N MET A 21 0.37 -7.86 1.15
CA MET A 21 -0.99 -7.96 1.67
C MET A 21 -1.73 -9.16 1.07
N TYR A 22 -1.66 -9.35 -0.25
CA TYR A 22 -2.31 -10.49 -0.90
C TYR A 22 -1.73 -11.83 -0.43
N LYS A 23 -0.41 -11.94 -0.32
CA LYS A 23 0.22 -13.15 0.25
C LYS A 23 -0.22 -13.42 1.69
N LYS A 24 -0.38 -12.38 2.50
CA LYS A 24 -0.93 -12.52 3.86
C LYS A 24 -2.40 -12.93 3.85
N ALA A 25 -3.20 -12.40 2.93
CA ALA A 25 -4.61 -12.74 2.78
C ALA A 25 -4.81 -14.19 2.33
N GLU A 26 -3.96 -14.67 1.43
CA GLU A 26 -3.92 -16.07 1.01
C GLU A 26 -3.59 -17.01 2.18
N PHE A 27 -2.62 -16.63 3.04
CA PHE A 27 -2.21 -17.46 4.16
C PHE A 27 -3.14 -17.39 5.39
N LEU A 28 -3.70 -16.22 5.69
CA LEU A 28 -4.43 -15.96 6.96
C LEU A 28 -5.93 -15.69 6.77
N GLY A 29 -6.38 -15.44 5.54
CA GLY A 29 -7.72 -14.96 5.22
C GLY A 29 -7.83 -13.43 5.19
N ILE A 30 -8.78 -12.93 4.40
CA ILE A 30 -8.97 -11.48 4.13
C ILE A 30 -9.33 -10.65 5.37
N ALA A 31 -10.06 -11.25 6.31
CA ALA A 31 -10.52 -10.58 7.53
C ALA A 31 -9.50 -10.63 8.68
N HIS A 32 -8.36 -11.32 8.48
CA HIS A 32 -7.36 -11.45 9.53
C HIS A 32 -6.83 -10.05 9.92
N PRO A 33 -6.68 -9.72 11.23
CA PRO A 33 -6.29 -8.39 11.67
C PRO A 33 -4.98 -7.88 11.04
N SER A 34 -4.04 -8.78 10.76
CA SER A 34 -2.77 -8.43 10.10
C SER A 34 -2.92 -8.05 8.62
N VAL A 35 -3.95 -8.58 7.93
CA VAL A 35 -4.30 -8.25 6.55
C VAL A 35 -5.04 -6.92 6.52
N VAL A 36 -6.02 -6.72 7.41
CA VAL A 36 -6.73 -5.44 7.60
C VAL A 36 -5.76 -4.29 7.92
N LYS A 37 -4.81 -4.51 8.82
CA LYS A 37 -3.77 -3.50 9.11
C LYS A 37 -2.87 -3.23 7.90
N SER A 38 -2.67 -4.22 7.04
CA SER A 38 -1.88 -4.07 5.81
C SER A 38 -2.65 -3.29 4.75
N SER A 39 -3.96 -3.50 4.61
CA SER A 39 -4.82 -2.73 3.69
C SER A 39 -4.91 -1.26 4.12
N GLN A 40 -5.15 -0.97 5.40
CA GLN A 40 -5.19 0.42 5.92
C GLN A 40 -3.88 1.19 5.64
N ARG A 41 -2.73 0.51 5.76
CA ARG A 41 -1.43 1.11 5.44
C ARG A 41 -1.24 1.31 3.94
N LEU A 42 -1.81 0.44 3.10
CA LEU A 42 -1.78 0.58 1.65
C LEU A 42 -2.65 1.76 1.21
N ASP A 43 -3.85 1.90 1.79
CA ASP A 43 -4.76 3.02 1.54
C ASP A 43 -4.12 4.36 1.90
N SER A 44 -3.43 4.44 3.04
CA SER A 44 -2.70 5.64 3.44
C SER A 44 -1.64 6.06 2.41
N LEU A 45 -1.01 5.12 1.72
CA LEU A 45 -0.04 5.41 0.66
C LEU A 45 -0.73 5.82 -0.64
N LEU A 46 -1.85 5.17 -0.99
CA LEU A 46 -2.66 5.52 -2.15
C LEU A 46 -3.20 6.95 -2.03
N ASN A 47 -3.74 7.31 -0.87
CA ASN A 47 -4.20 8.67 -0.58
C ASN A 47 -3.08 9.71 -0.76
N ARG A 48 -1.83 9.33 -0.45
CA ARG A 48 -0.67 10.23 -0.56
C ARG A 48 -0.32 10.51 -2.01
N VAL A 49 -0.41 9.48 -2.85
CA VAL A 49 -0.21 9.61 -4.30
C VAL A 49 -1.31 10.43 -4.93
N GLN A 50 -2.56 10.24 -4.49
CA GLN A 50 -3.72 10.91 -5.05
C GLN A 50 -3.90 12.35 -4.52
N GLY A 51 -3.10 12.77 -3.53
CA GLY A 51 -3.23 14.09 -2.92
C GLY A 51 -4.50 14.26 -2.08
N ILE A 52 -5.16 13.17 -1.71
CA ILE A 52 -6.42 13.14 -0.94
C ILE A 52 -6.13 13.12 0.57
N TYR A 53 -5.01 13.70 1.03
CA TYR A 53 -4.79 13.74 2.47
C TYR A 53 -5.78 14.71 3.14
N SER A 54 -6.52 14.16 4.11
CA SER A 54 -7.13 14.86 5.24
C SER A 54 -6.07 15.47 6.16
#